data_AF-A0A660PGW3-F1
#
_entry.id   AF-A0A660PGW3-F1
#
_cell.length_a   1.000
_cell.length_b   1.000
_cell.length_c   1.000
_cell.angle_alpha   90.00
_cell.angle_beta   90.00
_cell.angle_gamma   90.00
#
_symmetry.space_group_name_H-M   'P 1'
#
loop_
_entity.id
_entity.type
_entity.pdbx_description
1 polymer ?
#
loop_
_entity_poly.entity_id
_entity_poly.type
_entity_poly.pdbx_seq_one_letter_code
_entity_poly.pdbx_strand_id
1 'polypeptide(L)'
;MINFPISGVETYWWLPVVVAFVISFFTSMGGVSGAFLLLPFQVSILGFAGPAVSPTNLVYNIVAIPGGVYRFIREQRMVWPLTWIIIIGTLPGIFLGAVIRIKFLPDPISFKFFAGLVLVYIGTRLLLNIFDKSKSDSNISMNNFSVTEAYFNLKHTGFRFNETEYRTSSTGILFLSFIVGIIGGTYGIG
;
A
#
# COMPACT_ATOMS: atom_id res chain seq x y z
N MET A 1 -32.86 -1.49 2.58
CA MET A 1 -31.72 -0.64 2.19
C MET A 1 -31.55 0.40 3.28
N ILE A 2 -30.33 0.65 3.71
CA ILE A 2 -30.00 1.70 4.69
C ILE A 2 -29.45 2.87 3.89
N ASN A 3 -30.02 4.05 4.09
CA ASN A 3 -29.50 5.29 3.54
C ASN A 3 -28.53 5.89 4.58
N PHE A 4 -27.29 6.14 4.15
CA PHE A 4 -26.28 6.80 4.96
C PHE A 4 -26.29 8.31 4.65
N PRO A 5 -26.88 9.15 5.52
CA PRO A 5 -27.13 10.56 5.20
C PRO A 5 -25.85 11.39 5.04
N ILE A 6 -24.74 10.96 5.62
CA ILE A 6 -23.44 11.66 5.55
C ILE A 6 -22.72 11.37 4.22
N SER A 7 -22.86 10.15 3.69
CA SER A 7 -22.23 9.74 2.43
C SER A 7 -23.16 9.80 1.23
N GLY A 8 -24.48 9.95 1.44
CA GLY A 8 -25.51 9.93 0.39
C GLY A 8 -25.69 8.56 -0.26
N VAL A 9 -25.18 7.49 0.37
CA VAL A 9 -25.12 6.14 -0.19
C VAL A 9 -26.29 5.31 0.31
N GLU A 10 -27.01 4.68 -0.63
CA GLU A 10 -28.04 3.68 -0.31
C GLU A 10 -27.50 2.27 -0.56
N THR A 11 -27.33 1.50 0.51
CA THR A 11 -26.78 0.13 0.41
C THR A 11 -27.48 -0.84 1.36
N TYR A 12 -27.31 -2.13 1.10
CA TYR A 12 -27.60 -3.15 2.11
C TYR A 12 -26.45 -3.20 3.13
N TRP A 13 -26.79 -3.31 4.42
CA TRP A 13 -25.82 -3.30 5.52
C TRP A 13 -24.71 -4.36 5.41
N TRP A 14 -25.01 -5.49 4.77
CA TRP A 14 -24.08 -6.61 4.59
C TRP A 14 -23.19 -6.47 3.35
N LEU A 15 -23.57 -5.66 2.36
CA LEU A 15 -22.86 -5.57 1.08
C LEU A 15 -21.42 -5.05 1.26
N PRO A 16 -21.16 -3.94 1.99
CA PRO A 16 -19.78 -3.48 2.22
C PRO A 16 -18.93 -4.51 2.96
N VAL A 17 -19.52 -5.26 3.89
CA VAL A 17 -18.82 -6.27 4.69
C VAL A 17 -18.38 -7.43 3.81
N VAL A 18 -19.28 -7.96 2.97
CA VAL A 18 -18.97 -9.07 2.06
C VAL A 18 -17.94 -8.64 1.02
N VAL A 19 -18.07 -7.46 0.44
CA VAL A 19 -17.11 -6.96 -0.55
C VAL A 19 -15.74 -6.74 0.08
N ALA A 20 -15.67 -6.12 1.26
CA ALA A 20 -14.42 -5.97 1.98
C ALA A 20 -13.77 -7.32 2.28
N PHE A 21 -14.54 -8.31 2.75
CA PHE A 21 -14.04 -9.66 3.00
C PHE A 21 -13.46 -10.31 1.74
N VAL A 22 -14.20 -10.29 0.63
CA VAL A 22 -13.77 -10.87 -0.65
C VAL A 22 -12.51 -10.19 -1.17
N ILE A 23 -12.48 -8.85 -1.17
CA ILE A 23 -11.30 -8.09 -1.59
C ILE A 23 -10.11 -8.43 -0.71
N SER A 24 -10.24 -8.33 0.62
CA SER A 24 -9.15 -8.60 1.55
C SER A 24 -8.62 -10.04 1.44
N PHE A 25 -9.51 -11.01 1.23
CA PHE A 25 -9.13 -12.42 1.03
C PHE A 25 -8.19 -12.59 -0.17
N PHE A 26 -8.56 -12.04 -1.33
CA PHE A 26 -7.72 -12.13 -2.53
C PHE A 26 -6.46 -11.25 -2.45
N THR A 27 -6.57 -10.03 -1.94
CA THR A 27 -5.41 -9.13 -1.87
C THR A 27 -4.37 -9.60 -0.86
N SER A 28 -4.81 -10.28 0.22
CA SER A 28 -3.88 -10.86 1.19
C SER A 28 -3.00 -11.96 0.58
N MET A 29 -3.50 -12.73 -0.40
CA MET A 29 -2.69 -13.73 -1.12
C MET A 29 -1.59 -13.07 -1.95
N GLY A 30 -1.89 -11.91 -2.56
CA GLY A 30 -0.92 -11.13 -3.34
C GLY A 30 0.03 -10.27 -2.50
N GLY A 31 -0.13 -10.24 -1.17
CA GLY A 31 0.66 -9.39 -0.28
C GLY A 31 0.41 -7.89 -0.46
N VAL A 32 -0.75 -7.50 -1.00
CA VAL A 32 -1.14 -6.09 -1.23
C VAL A 32 -2.29 -5.72 -0.31
N SER A 33 -2.37 -4.46 0.15
CA SER A 33 -3.48 -4.01 1.00
C SER A 33 -4.80 -3.94 0.21
N GLY A 34 -5.88 -4.55 0.72
CA GLY A 34 -7.23 -4.44 0.12
C GLY A 34 -7.76 -3.02 -0.09
N ALA A 35 -7.16 -2.03 0.58
CA ALA A 35 -7.49 -0.62 0.46
C ALA A 35 -7.42 -0.06 -0.97
N PHE A 36 -6.55 -0.60 -1.82
CA PHE A 36 -6.44 -0.10 -3.20
C PHE A 36 -7.65 -0.51 -4.05
N LEU A 37 -8.35 -1.60 -3.75
CA LEU A 37 -9.57 -2.00 -4.48
C LEU A 37 -10.84 -1.50 -3.81
N LEU A 38 -10.82 -1.32 -2.49
CA LEU A 38 -11.95 -0.80 -1.72
C LEU A 38 -12.34 0.61 -2.16
N LEU A 39 -11.36 1.46 -2.46
CA LEU A 39 -11.63 2.85 -2.79
C LEU A 39 -12.31 3.01 -4.17
N PRO A 40 -11.86 2.37 -5.26
CA PRO A 40 -12.61 2.30 -6.52
C PRO A 40 -14.03 1.76 -6.36
N PHE A 41 -14.22 0.74 -5.52
CA PHE A 41 -15.53 0.20 -5.19
C PHE A 41 -16.42 1.25 -4.52
N GLN A 42 -15.91 1.97 -3.52
CA GLN A 42 -16.62 3.05 -2.83
C GLN A 42 -17.03 4.18 -3.80
N VAL A 43 -16.14 4.58 -4.71
CA VAL A 43 -16.40 5.70 -5.63
C VAL A 43 -17.25 5.30 -6.84
N SER A 44 -17.12 4.07 -7.34
CA SER A 44 -17.77 3.64 -8.59
C SER A 44 -19.07 2.89 -8.37
N ILE A 45 -19.15 2.05 -7.34
CA ILE A 45 -20.31 1.19 -7.08
C ILE A 45 -21.19 1.78 -5.99
N LEU A 46 -20.60 2.25 -4.88
CA LEU A 46 -21.39 2.88 -3.82
C LEU A 46 -21.80 4.33 -4.16
N GLY A 47 -21.15 4.96 -5.14
CA GLY A 47 -21.41 6.35 -5.51
C GLY A 47 -20.92 7.36 -4.47
N PHE A 48 -20.10 6.93 -3.49
CA PHE A 48 -19.49 7.85 -2.53
C PHE A 48 -18.37 8.61 -3.25
N ALA A 49 -18.69 9.78 -3.78
CA ALA A 49 -17.83 10.48 -4.72
C ALA A 49 -17.02 11.63 -4.08
N GLY A 50 -17.27 11.94 -2.81
CA GLY A 50 -16.63 13.05 -2.11
C GLY A 50 -15.19 12.75 -1.65
N PRO A 51 -14.38 13.79 -1.36
CA PRO A 51 -13.03 13.62 -0.78
C PRO A 51 -13.01 12.83 0.55
N ALA A 52 -14.14 12.76 1.26
CA ALA A 52 -14.33 12.01 2.51
C ALA A 52 -14.19 10.47 2.35
N VAL A 53 -14.19 9.95 1.12
CA VAL A 53 -13.90 8.54 0.82
C VAL A 53 -12.48 8.18 1.26
N SER A 54 -11.52 9.05 0.98
CA SER A 54 -10.11 8.82 1.27
C SER A 54 -9.85 8.57 2.78
N PRO A 55 -10.26 9.45 3.72
CA PRO A 55 -10.07 9.17 5.16
C PRO A 55 -10.80 7.92 5.64
N THR A 56 -11.96 7.57 5.05
CA THR A 56 -12.67 6.32 5.36
C THR A 56 -11.83 5.10 5.01
N ASN A 57 -11.10 5.15 3.90
CA ASN A 57 -10.21 4.09 3.46
C ASN A 57 -8.90 4.04 4.29
N LEU A 58 -8.41 5.17 4.82
CA LEU A 58 -7.30 5.17 5.78
C LEU A 58 -7.67 4.46 7.09
N VAL A 59 -8.91 4.60 7.57
CA VAL A 59 -9.38 3.89 8.76
C VAL A 59 -9.27 2.36 8.59
N TYR A 60 -9.59 1.84 7.40
CA TYR A 60 -9.39 0.42 7.09
C TYR A 60 -7.91 0.02 7.26
N ASN A 61 -6.97 0.82 6.78
CA ASN A 61 -5.54 0.52 6.88
C ASN A 61 -5.00 0.62 8.31
N ILE A 62 -5.52 1.55 9.12
CA ILE A 62 -5.18 1.65 10.55
C ILE A 62 -5.51 0.34 11.28
N VAL A 63 -6.58 -0.36 10.89
CA VAL A 63 -6.99 -1.63 11.50
C VAL A 63 -6.30 -2.83 10.86
N ALA A 64 -6.16 -2.86 9.53
CA ALA A 64 -5.69 -4.03 8.79
C ALA A 64 -4.16 -4.21 8.83
N ILE A 65 -3.39 -3.13 8.76
CA ILE A 65 -1.92 -3.19 8.61
C ILE A 65 -1.18 -3.63 9.88
N PRO A 66 -1.56 -3.21 11.11
CA PRO A 66 -0.79 -3.55 12.32
C PRO A 66 -0.62 -5.05 12.55
N GLY A 67 -1.62 -5.86 12.22
CA GLY A 67 -1.53 -7.32 12.36
C GLY A 67 -0.43 -7.94 11.48
N GLY A 68 -0.28 -7.44 10.25
CA GLY A 68 0.81 -7.85 9.36
C GLY A 68 2.18 -7.41 9.87
N VAL A 69 2.30 -6.18 10.35
CA VAL A 69 3.53 -5.65 10.93
C VAL A 69 3.94 -6.42 12.19
N TYR A 70 2.99 -6.69 13.10
CA TYR A 70 3.25 -7.44 14.33
C TYR A 70 3.80 -8.84 14.03
N ARG A 71 3.19 -9.55 13.07
CA ARG A 71 3.70 -10.84 12.61
C ARG A 71 5.14 -10.73 12.08
N PHE A 72 5.43 -9.71 11.28
CA PHE A 72 6.77 -9.48 10.70
C PHE A 72 7.83 -9.18 11.78
N ILE A 73 7.44 -8.48 12.84
CA ILE A 73 8.28 -8.25 14.03
C ILE A 73 8.56 -9.58 14.75
N ARG A 74 7.53 -10.41 14.97
CA ARG A 74 7.69 -11.71 15.63
C ARG A 74 8.56 -12.68 14.84
N GLU A 75 8.51 -12.62 13.51
CA GLU A 75 9.34 -13.43 12.61
C GLU A 75 10.80 -12.94 12.53
N GLN A 76 11.18 -11.83 13.20
CA GLN A 76 12.52 -11.21 13.14
C GLN A 76 13.00 -10.84 11.73
N ARG A 77 12.06 -10.56 10.82
CA ARG A 77 12.35 -10.20 9.42
C ARG A 77 12.47 -8.69 9.22
N MET A 78 12.28 -7.90 10.27
CA MET A 78 12.16 -6.45 10.19
C MET A 78 13.51 -5.75 10.07
N VAL A 79 13.73 -5.07 8.95
CA VAL A 79 14.90 -4.22 8.71
C VAL A 79 14.62 -2.80 9.20
N TRP A 80 14.76 -2.56 10.50
CA TRP A 80 14.42 -1.28 11.14
C TRP A 80 15.02 -0.03 10.46
N PRO A 81 16.30 0.00 10.04
CA PRO A 81 16.86 1.18 9.39
C PRO A 81 16.16 1.52 8.06
N LEU A 82 15.81 0.50 7.27
CA LEU A 82 15.07 0.66 6.03
C LEU A 82 13.65 1.17 6.30
N THR A 83 12.99 0.63 7.34
CA THR A 83 11.67 1.08 7.77
C THR A 83 11.66 2.57 8.10
N TRP A 84 12.66 3.08 8.83
CA TRP A 84 12.74 4.51 9.15
C TRP A 84 12.90 5.39 7.91
N ILE A 85 13.73 4.99 6.94
CA ILE A 85 13.88 5.72 5.67
C ILE A 85 12.54 5.79 4.94
N ILE A 86 11.84 4.66 4.86
CA ILE A 86 10.53 4.59 4.21
C ILE A 86 9.56 5.51 4.94
N ILE A 87 9.45 5.45 6.27
CA ILE A 87 8.55 6.32 7.06
C ILE A 87 8.87 7.80 6.83
N ILE A 88 10.15 8.19 6.88
CA ILE A 88 10.57 9.59 6.68
C ILE A 88 10.25 10.06 5.25
N GLY A 89 10.34 9.19 4.25
CA GLY A 89 9.96 9.52 2.88
C GLY A 89 8.44 9.54 2.65
N THR A 90 7.72 8.52 3.12
CA THR A 90 6.29 8.34 2.85
C THR A 90 5.42 9.32 3.60
N LEU A 91 5.68 9.61 4.89
CA LEU A 91 4.86 10.54 5.68
C LEU A 91 4.67 11.92 5.02
N PRO A 92 5.74 12.66 4.65
CA PRO A 92 5.57 13.94 3.98
C PRO A 92 4.94 13.79 2.59
N GLY A 93 5.23 12.68 1.89
CA GLY A 93 4.60 12.36 0.61
C GLY A 93 3.09 12.19 0.73
N ILE A 94 2.61 11.39 1.69
CA ILE A 94 1.19 11.14 1.96
C ILE A 94 0.47 12.44 2.29
N PHE A 95 1.07 13.30 3.11
CA PHE A 95 0.50 14.59 3.45
C PHE A 95 0.34 15.48 2.22
N LEU A 96 1.37 15.57 1.38
CA LEU A 96 1.31 16.32 0.12
C LEU A 96 0.27 15.72 -0.84
N GLY A 97 0.19 14.39 -0.93
CA GLY A 97 -0.81 13.68 -1.73
C GLY A 97 -2.24 13.96 -1.26
N ALA A 98 -2.48 13.98 0.05
CA ALA A 98 -3.78 14.34 0.61
C ALA A 98 -4.18 15.78 0.28
N VAL A 99 -3.22 16.72 0.33
CA VAL A 99 -3.45 18.11 -0.12
C VAL A 99 -3.78 18.16 -1.61
N ILE A 100 -3.07 17.40 -2.44
CA ILE A 100 -3.34 17.30 -3.89
C ILE A 100 -4.74 16.75 -4.13
N ARG A 101 -5.14 15.70 -3.40
CA ARG A 101 -6.48 15.11 -3.49
C ARG A 101 -7.58 16.13 -3.21
N ILE A 102 -7.42 16.94 -2.17
CA ILE A 102 -8.43 17.93 -1.77
C ILE A 102 -8.45 19.13 -2.73
N LYS A 103 -7.30 19.62 -3.18
CA LYS A 103 -7.21 20.85 -4.01
C LYS A 103 -7.34 20.61 -5.51
N PHE A 104 -6.70 19.56 -6.04
CA PHE A 104 -6.60 19.31 -7.48
C PHE A 104 -7.56 18.21 -7.98
N LEU A 105 -7.97 17.29 -7.11
CA LEU A 105 -8.86 16.18 -7.47
C LEU A 105 -10.14 16.14 -6.61
N PRO A 106 -10.85 17.27 -6.38
CA PRO A 106 -12.15 17.21 -5.74
C PRO A 106 -13.19 16.52 -6.64
N ASP A 107 -13.03 16.63 -7.96
CA ASP A 107 -13.96 16.08 -8.94
C ASP A 107 -13.88 14.54 -9.03
N PRO A 108 -15.02 13.84 -8.97
CA PRO A 108 -15.07 12.38 -9.05
C PRO A 108 -14.53 11.82 -10.37
N ILE A 109 -14.71 12.54 -11.48
CA ILE A 109 -14.31 12.09 -12.83
C ILE A 109 -12.78 12.09 -12.94
N SER A 110 -12.15 13.22 -12.60
CA SER A 110 -10.69 13.37 -12.60
C SER A 110 -10.03 12.37 -11.65
N PHE A 111 -10.67 12.12 -10.50
CA PHE A 111 -10.19 11.11 -9.57
C PHE A 111 -10.30 9.69 -10.10
N LYS A 112 -11.45 9.31 -10.69
CA LYS A 112 -11.63 7.98 -11.30
C LYS A 112 -10.60 7.73 -12.39
N PHE A 113 -10.26 8.75 -13.17
CA PHE A 113 -9.20 8.67 -14.18
C PHE A 113 -7.83 8.41 -13.55
N PHE A 114 -7.45 9.18 -12.52
CA PHE A 114 -6.22 8.95 -11.76
C PHE A 114 -6.17 7.54 -11.14
N ALA A 115 -7.23 7.14 -10.45
CA ALA A 115 -7.33 5.83 -9.82
C ALA A 115 -7.25 4.70 -10.86
N GLY A 116 -7.86 4.89 -12.04
CA GLY A 116 -7.79 3.97 -13.17
C GLY A 116 -6.36 3.80 -13.68
N LEU A 117 -5.61 4.88 -13.87
CA LEU A 117 -4.20 4.81 -14.27
C LEU A 117 -3.35 4.03 -13.26
N VAL A 118 -3.56 4.28 -11.96
CA VAL A 118 -2.86 3.55 -10.89
C VAL A 118 -3.22 2.05 -10.91
N LEU A 119 -4.50 1.71 -11.09
CA LEU A 119 -4.95 0.32 -11.20
C LEU A 119 -4.39 -0.39 -12.43
N VAL A 120 -4.35 0.28 -13.59
CA VAL A 120 -3.76 -0.26 -14.82
C VAL A 120 -2.27 -0.51 -14.62
N TYR A 121 -1.55 0.43 -13.99
CA TYR A 121 -0.14 0.26 -13.67
C TYR A 121 0.10 -0.94 -12.75
N ILE A 122 -0.63 -1.04 -11.63
CA ILE A 122 -0.50 -2.16 -10.69
C ILE A 122 -0.87 -3.48 -11.37
N GLY A 123 -1.99 -3.53 -12.10
CA GLY A 123 -2.46 -4.71 -12.81
C GLY A 123 -1.46 -5.19 -13.87
N THR A 124 -0.92 -4.27 -14.67
CA THR A 124 0.09 -4.58 -15.68
C THR A 124 1.38 -5.07 -15.03
N ARG A 125 1.84 -4.42 -13.96
CA ARG A 125 3.02 -4.85 -13.20
C ARG A 125 2.85 -6.27 -12.62
N LEU A 126 1.68 -6.57 -12.06
CA LEU A 126 1.36 -7.90 -11.54
C LEU A 126 1.34 -8.95 -12.65
N LEU A 127 0.76 -8.65 -13.81
CA LEU A 127 0.76 -9.54 -14.98
C LEU A 127 2.18 -9.79 -15.48
N LEU A 128 2.99 -8.74 -15.63
CA LEU A 128 4.38 -8.87 -16.06
C LEU A 128 5.20 -9.72 -15.08
N ASN A 129 5.01 -9.56 -13.76
CA ASN A 129 5.66 -10.42 -12.77
C ASN A 129 5.27 -11.90 -12.86
N ILE A 130 4.10 -12.24 -13.42
CA ILE A 130 3.70 -13.63 -13.66
C ILE A 130 4.43 -14.20 -14.88
N PHE A 131 4.65 -13.37 -15.92
CA PHE A 131 5.33 -13.77 -17.16
C PHE A 131 6.85 -13.76 -17.02
N ASP A 132 7.39 -12.88 -16.17
CA ASP A 132 8.76 -12.96 -15.69
C ASP A 132 8.86 -14.19 -14.79
N LYS A 133 9.13 -15.32 -15.45
CA LYS A 133 9.60 -16.56 -14.83
C LYS A 133 10.85 -16.21 -14.05
N SER A 134 10.68 -15.77 -12.81
CA SER A 134 11.79 -15.51 -11.91
C SER A 134 12.61 -16.79 -11.89
N LYS A 135 13.87 -16.66 -12.32
CA LYS A 135 14.92 -17.59 -11.93
C LYS A 135 14.87 -17.66 -10.41
N SER A 136 14.09 -18.60 -9.91
CA SER A 136 14.24 -19.07 -8.55
C SER A 136 15.62 -19.70 -8.54
N ASP A 137 16.61 -18.93 -8.06
CA ASP A 137 17.85 -19.52 -7.58
C ASP A 137 17.43 -20.48 -6.46
N SER A 138 17.27 -21.73 -6.88
CA SER A 138 16.79 -22.86 -6.11
C SER A 138 17.92 -23.38 -5.22
N ASN A 139 18.43 -22.54 -4.32
CA ASN A 139 19.37 -22.91 -3.28
C ASN A 139 19.29 -21.97 -2.05
N ILE A 140 18.08 -21.62 -1.61
CA ILE A 140 17.90 -21.00 -0.28
C ILE A 140 17.41 -22.09 0.67
N SER A 141 18.38 -22.70 1.36
CA SER A 141 18.16 -23.64 2.46
C SER A 141 17.22 -23.04 3.50
N MET A 142 16.17 -23.79 3.81
CA MET A 142 15.02 -23.41 4.61
C MET A 142 15.29 -23.50 6.12
N ASN A 143 16.41 -22.93 6.59
CA ASN A 143 16.70 -22.83 8.02
C ASN A 143 17.19 -21.42 8.37
N ASN A 144 16.39 -20.75 9.21
CA ASN A 144 16.62 -19.47 9.87
C ASN A 144 16.55 -18.21 8.99
N PHE A 145 15.33 -17.67 8.84
CA PHE A 145 15.06 -16.29 8.40
C PHE A 145 15.46 -15.27 9.48
N SER A 146 16.74 -15.25 9.90
CA SER A 146 17.24 -14.23 10.83
C SER A 146 18.02 -13.17 10.06
N VAL A 147 17.51 -11.94 10.02
CA VAL A 147 18.27 -10.78 9.53
C VAL A 147 19.31 -10.44 10.60
N THR A 148 20.59 -10.64 10.29
CA THR A 148 21.70 -10.33 11.19
C THR A 148 22.49 -9.16 10.60
N GLU A 149 22.69 -8.11 11.39
CA GLU A 149 23.47 -6.91 11.05
C GLU A 149 22.88 -6.05 9.91
N ALA A 150 21.95 -5.17 10.25
CA ALA A 150 21.56 -4.05 9.40
C ALA A 150 22.42 -2.83 9.75
N TYR A 151 23.19 -2.33 8.78
CA TYR A 151 23.99 -1.12 8.95
C TYR A 151 23.34 0.06 8.21
N PHE A 152 23.43 1.24 8.82
CA PHE A 152 22.85 2.47 8.31
C PHE A 152 23.95 3.46 7.96
N ASN A 153 23.99 3.89 6.71
CA ASN A 153 24.83 5.01 6.26
C ASN A 153 23.97 5.93 5.36
N LEU A 154 24.18 7.24 5.46
CA LEU A 154 23.40 8.26 4.73
C LEU A 154 23.36 8.04 3.21
N LYS A 155 24.38 7.36 2.65
CA LYS A 155 24.46 7.01 1.23
C LYS A 155 24.12 5.54 0.93
N HIS A 156 24.28 4.63 1.88
CA HIS A 156 24.08 3.19 1.66
C HIS A 156 23.44 2.55 2.89
N THR A 157 22.30 1.90 2.69
CA THR A 157 21.77 0.93 3.66
C THR A 157 22.14 -0.44 3.16
N GLY A 158 22.63 -1.27 4.07
CA GLY A 158 22.81 -2.67 3.75
C GLY A 158 22.42 -3.57 4.89
N PHE A 159 21.98 -4.75 4.50
CA PHE A 159 21.47 -5.78 5.38
C PHE A 159 22.10 -7.08 4.95
N ARG A 160 22.64 -7.83 5.92
CA ARG A 160 23.04 -9.21 5.71
C ARG A 160 21.81 -10.09 5.83
N PHE A 161 21.48 -10.78 4.74
CA PHE A 161 20.47 -11.82 4.72
C PHE A 161 21.14 -13.09 4.24
N ASN A 162 21.19 -14.13 5.09
CA ASN A 162 21.81 -15.42 4.77
C ASN A 162 23.19 -15.29 4.09
N GLU A 163 24.14 -14.63 4.77
CA GLU A 163 25.54 -14.45 4.32
C GLU A 163 25.77 -13.57 3.07
N THR A 164 24.71 -13.02 2.45
CA THR A 164 24.83 -12.07 1.33
C THR A 164 24.58 -10.63 1.78
N GLU A 165 25.48 -9.73 1.38
CA GLU A 165 25.41 -8.29 1.70
C GLU A 165 24.65 -7.56 0.59
N TYR A 166 23.42 -7.15 0.89
CA TYR A 166 22.64 -6.31 -0.04
C TYR A 166 22.92 -4.85 0.27
N ARG A 167 23.43 -4.10 -0.72
CA ARG A 167 23.65 -2.65 -0.62
C ARG A 167 22.65 -1.92 -1.48
N THR A 168 21.93 -0.96 -0.90
CA THR A 168 20.99 -0.11 -1.64
C THR A 168 21.15 1.35 -1.25
N SER A 169 20.85 2.26 -2.18
CA SER A 169 21.04 3.69 -1.95
C SER A 169 19.92 4.23 -1.06
N SER A 170 20.30 4.77 0.09
CA SER A 170 19.36 5.30 1.09
C SER A 170 18.56 6.48 0.51
N THR A 171 19.21 7.32 -0.28
CA THR A 171 18.59 8.49 -0.93
C THR A 171 17.61 8.09 -2.04
N GLY A 172 17.93 7.04 -2.82
CA GLY A 172 17.03 6.54 -3.86
C GLY A 172 15.75 5.96 -3.27
N ILE A 173 15.86 5.18 -2.19
CA ILE A 173 14.71 4.65 -1.47
C ILE A 173 13.88 5.77 -0.85
N LEU A 174 14.51 6.79 -0.26
CA LEU A 174 13.80 7.93 0.31
C LEU A 174 12.99 8.66 -0.75
N PHE A 175 13.61 9.00 -1.89
CA PHE A 175 12.94 9.69 -2.98
C PHE A 175 11.81 8.85 -3.60
N LEU A 176 12.05 7.56 -3.81
CA LEU A 176 11.03 6.63 -4.28
C LEU A 176 9.86 6.55 -3.29
N SER A 177 10.15 6.42 -1.99
CA SER A 177 9.15 6.37 -0.92
C SER A 177 8.35 7.66 -0.85
N PHE A 178 8.99 8.81 -1.10
CA PHE A 178 8.32 10.10 -1.18
C PHE A 178 7.33 10.17 -2.35
N ILE A 179 7.75 9.77 -3.56
CA ILE A 179 6.86 9.72 -4.73
C ILE A 179 5.71 8.75 -4.50
N VAL A 180 6.01 7.54 -4.01
CA VAL A 180 5.00 6.52 -3.70
C VAL A 180 4.03 7.05 -2.65
N GLY A 181 4.52 7.76 -1.62
CA GLY A 181 3.70 8.43 -0.62
C GLY A 181 2.77 9.48 -1.21
N ILE A 182 3.23 10.30 -2.17
CA ILE A 182 2.36 11.27 -2.88
C ILE A 182 1.24 10.55 -3.63
N ILE A 183 1.57 9.51 -4.38
CA ILE A 183 0.58 8.74 -5.15
C ILE A 183 -0.41 8.04 -4.20
N GLY A 184 0.09 7.37 -3.16
CA GLY A 184 -0.71 6.67 -2.15
C GLY A 184 -1.62 7.61 -1.34
N GLY A 185 -1.12 8.79 -0.96
CA GLY A 185 -1.89 9.84 -0.29
C GLY A 185 -2.94 10.47 -1.20
N THR A 186 -2.60 10.70 -2.49
CA THR A 186 -3.55 11.21 -3.48
C THR A 186 -4.67 10.20 -3.74
N TYR A 187 -4.32 8.92 -3.79
CA TYR A 187 -5.27 7.83 -3.97
C TYR A 187 -6.15 7.64 -2.73
N GLY A 188 -5.59 7.77 -1.52
CA GLY A 188 -6.25 7.48 -0.25
C GLY A 188 -5.97 6.07 0.27
N ILE A 189 -4.83 5.48 -0.09
CA ILE A 189 -4.33 4.21 0.49
C ILE A 189 -3.44 4.50 1.71
N GLY A 190 -2.82 5.68 1.82
CA GLY A 190 -1.80 5.92 2.86
C GLY A 190 -0.53 5.15 2.54
#